data_AF-A0A8B7W9Q4-F1
#
_entry.id   AF-A0A8B7W9Q4-F1
#
_cell.length_a   1.000
_cell.length_b   1.000
_cell.length_c   1.000
_cell.angle_alpha   90.00
_cell.angle_beta   90.00
_cell.angle_gamma   90.00
#
_symmetry.space_group_name_H-M   'P 1'
#
loop_
_entity.id
_entity.type
_entity.pdbx_description
1 polymer ?
#
loop_
_entity_poly.entity_id
_entity_poly.type
_entity_poly.pdbx_seq_one_letter_code
_entity_poly.pdbx_strand_id
1 'polypeptide(L)'
;MEFGGMLFRGILKYFFLLQGIENTVFTLSEGHSAQICTVQMDKARLHLKLLDYLNHDWKSEYHIKPNQQDISFISFTCIAEMEKTDLDIAIHVTYNTGQTVVAFHSPYWMVNKTGRMLQYKADGIHRKHPPDYKKPVLFSFQPNHFFNNNKVQLMVTDSELSDQFSIDTVGSHGAIKCKGLKMEYQVGVTIDLSSFNITRIVTFTPFYMIKNKSKYHISVAEERSDKWLFLDLEQCVPFWPEDASSKLLIQVEGSEGPPKRIYLNKQENCILLRLNNELGGIIAEVNLAEHSTVVTFSDYHDGAATFLLINHTRNDLIQYKQSSLSETEDSLPPGKAVFYAWADPVGSRKLKWSCGKSHGEVTQKDVSIRLTIMVLFVAFLFLLKVLFFNLAYFKGCFVATLLRKLPKI
;
A
#
# COMPACT_ATOMS: atom_id res chain seq x y z
N MET A 1 8.29 48.95 -26.68
CA MET A 1 7.15 48.11 -26.25
C MET A 1 7.46 46.71 -26.73
N GLU A 2 7.96 45.84 -25.85
CA GLU A 2 8.13 44.44 -26.20
C GLU A 2 6.77 43.75 -26.05
N PHE A 3 6.13 43.49 -27.19
CA PHE A 3 4.94 42.64 -27.24
C PHE A 3 5.42 41.19 -27.28
N GLY A 4 5.27 40.48 -26.16
CA GLY A 4 5.58 39.05 -26.05
C GLY A 4 4.31 38.21 -26.02
N GLY A 5 4.40 36.94 -26.45
CA GLY A 5 3.36 35.96 -26.19
C GLY A 5 3.43 35.48 -24.74
N MET A 6 2.29 35.28 -24.07
CA MET A 6 2.25 34.72 -22.73
C MET A 6 1.56 33.36 -22.73
N LEU A 7 2.17 32.36 -22.07
CA LEU A 7 1.54 31.06 -21.86
C LEU A 7 1.19 30.88 -20.38
N PHE A 8 -0.10 30.73 -20.11
CA PHE A 8 -0.62 30.36 -18.81
C PHE A 8 -0.73 28.85 -18.69
N ARG A 9 -0.23 28.29 -17.59
CA ARG A 9 -0.43 26.89 -17.22
C ARG A 9 -1.10 26.83 -15.86
N GLY A 10 -2.23 26.13 -15.79
CA GLY A 10 -2.98 25.91 -14.57
C GLY A 10 -3.19 24.43 -14.34
N ILE A 11 -2.89 23.95 -13.14
CA ILE A 11 -3.06 22.53 -12.81
C ILE A 11 -4.42 22.23 -12.15
N LEU A 12 -5.10 23.27 -11.66
CA LEU A 12 -6.51 23.23 -11.24
C LEU A 12 -7.41 23.96 -12.27
N LYS A 13 -8.73 23.86 -12.10
CA LYS A 13 -9.71 24.59 -12.91
C LYS A 13 -9.73 26.06 -12.49
N TYR A 14 -9.24 26.94 -13.35
CA TYR A 14 -9.24 28.38 -13.13
C TYR A 14 -10.13 29.09 -14.15
N PHE A 15 -10.83 30.12 -13.71
CA PHE A 15 -11.08 31.27 -14.56
C PHE A 15 -9.96 32.28 -14.33
N PHE A 16 -9.53 32.94 -15.40
CA PHE A 16 -8.74 34.15 -15.24
C PHE A 16 -9.26 35.22 -16.20
N LEU A 17 -9.30 36.45 -15.71
CA LEU A 17 -9.72 37.64 -16.44
C LEU A 17 -8.52 38.59 -16.50
N LEU A 18 -8.10 38.94 -17.71
CA LEU A 18 -6.93 39.77 -17.93
C LEU A 18 -7.37 41.21 -18.20
N GLN A 19 -7.06 42.12 -17.28
CA GLN A 19 -7.35 43.53 -17.44
C GLN A 19 -6.24 44.17 -18.29
N GLY A 20 -6.57 44.52 -19.53
CA GLY A 20 -5.62 45.09 -20.52
C GLY A 20 -5.89 44.67 -21.97
N ILE A 21 -6.63 43.59 -22.18
CA ILE A 21 -7.18 43.15 -23.48
C ILE A 21 -8.68 42.93 -23.26
N GLU A 22 -9.53 43.80 -23.81
CA GLU A 22 -11.01 43.70 -23.90
C GLU A 22 -11.74 42.81 -22.86
N ASN A 23 -11.53 42.95 -21.54
CA ASN A 23 -12.23 42.15 -20.49
C ASN A 23 -12.47 40.66 -20.84
N THR A 24 -11.58 40.03 -21.61
CA THR A 24 -11.80 38.68 -22.11
C THR A 24 -11.60 37.69 -20.95
N VAL A 25 -12.64 36.90 -20.70
CA VAL A 25 -12.63 35.83 -19.70
C VAL A 25 -12.10 34.57 -20.36
N PHE A 26 -11.02 34.02 -19.81
CA PHE A 26 -10.48 32.76 -20.25
C PHE A 26 -10.78 31.69 -19.20
N THR A 27 -11.25 30.53 -19.68
CA THR A 27 -11.47 29.35 -18.85
C THR A 27 -10.36 28.36 -19.10
N LEU A 28 -9.64 28.01 -18.03
CA LEU A 28 -8.59 27.00 -18.05
C LEU A 28 -9.10 25.75 -17.35
N SER A 29 -9.29 24.68 -18.12
CA SER A 29 -9.53 23.34 -17.55
C SER A 29 -8.27 22.82 -16.85
N GLU A 30 -8.48 21.93 -15.87
CA GLU A 30 -7.41 21.22 -15.16
C GLU A 30 -6.35 20.68 -16.13
N GLY A 31 -5.08 20.98 -15.87
CA GLY A 31 -3.93 20.47 -16.64
C GLY A 31 -3.74 21.11 -18.03
N HIS A 32 -4.53 22.10 -18.41
CA HIS A 32 -4.42 22.75 -19.71
C HIS A 32 -3.56 24.02 -19.64
N SER A 33 -3.25 24.56 -20.82
CA SER A 33 -2.57 25.84 -20.98
C SER A 33 -3.35 26.78 -21.88
N ALA A 34 -3.33 28.07 -21.56
CA ALA A 34 -3.93 29.11 -22.39
C ALA A 34 -2.84 30.06 -22.88
N GLN A 35 -2.85 30.38 -24.17
CA GLN A 35 -1.92 31.35 -24.75
C GLN A 35 -2.63 32.68 -24.94
N ILE A 36 -1.96 33.75 -24.53
CA ILE A 36 -2.45 35.11 -24.69
C ILE A 36 -1.42 35.88 -25.49
N CYS A 37 -1.85 36.34 -26.65
CA CYS A 37 -1.03 37.16 -27.53
C CYS A 37 -1.20 38.64 -27.17
N THR A 38 -0.18 39.47 -27.43
CA THR A 38 -0.28 40.94 -27.38
C THR A 38 -0.53 41.55 -25.99
N VAL A 39 0.09 41.02 -24.95
CA VAL A 39 -0.01 41.59 -23.59
C VAL A 39 1.07 42.65 -23.36
N GLN A 40 0.66 43.85 -22.89
CA GLN A 40 1.59 44.82 -22.30
C GLN A 40 1.94 44.38 -20.87
N MET A 41 3.11 43.76 -20.71
CA MET A 41 3.54 43.09 -19.47
C MET A 41 3.63 44.01 -18.26
N ASP A 42 3.83 45.32 -18.46
CA ASP A 42 3.98 46.34 -17.42
C ASP A 42 2.65 46.83 -16.82
N LYS A 43 1.51 46.55 -17.48
CA LYS A 43 0.18 46.99 -17.04
C LYS A 43 -0.82 45.85 -16.84
N ALA A 44 -0.44 44.61 -17.15
CA ALA A 44 -1.33 43.47 -17.10
C ALA A 44 -1.69 43.09 -15.65
N ARG A 45 -3.00 43.05 -15.37
CA ARG A 45 -3.55 42.49 -14.12
C ARG A 45 -4.36 41.25 -14.43
N LEU A 46 -4.15 40.19 -13.66
CA LEU A 46 -4.92 38.96 -13.75
C LEU A 46 -5.84 38.86 -12.55
N HIS A 47 -7.14 38.85 -12.79
CA HIS A 47 -8.13 38.45 -11.80
C HIS A 47 -8.33 36.94 -11.93
N LEU A 48 -7.84 36.19 -10.96
CA LEU A 48 -7.90 34.73 -10.92
C LEU A 48 -9.08 34.30 -10.06
N LYS A 49 -9.85 33.32 -10.55
CA LYS A 49 -10.89 32.65 -9.78
C LYS A 49 -10.69 31.14 -9.88
N LEU A 50 -10.40 30.50 -8.76
CA LEU A 50 -10.32 29.04 -8.65
C LEU A 50 -11.70 28.51 -8.28
N LEU A 51 -12.21 27.56 -9.07
CA LEU A 51 -13.57 27.05 -8.91
C LEU A 51 -13.61 25.72 -8.19
N ASP A 52 -14.63 25.52 -7.36
CA ASP A 52 -14.97 24.22 -6.78
C ASP A 52 -13.74 23.46 -6.24
N TYR A 53 -12.89 24.22 -5.54
CA TYR A 53 -11.72 23.69 -4.87
C TYR A 53 -12.02 23.65 -3.38
N LEU A 54 -11.95 22.47 -2.77
CA LEU A 54 -12.45 22.22 -1.41
C LEU A 54 -13.92 22.62 -1.24
N ASN A 55 -14.75 22.47 -2.27
CA ASN A 55 -16.16 22.87 -2.32
C ASN A 55 -16.41 24.39 -2.18
N HIS A 56 -15.38 25.21 -2.41
CA HIS A 56 -15.49 26.66 -2.39
C HIS A 56 -14.89 27.30 -3.66
N ASP A 57 -15.40 28.47 -4.00
CA ASP A 57 -14.80 29.33 -4.99
C ASP A 57 -13.80 30.28 -4.32
N TRP A 58 -12.65 30.48 -4.94
CA TRP A 58 -11.59 31.33 -4.43
C TRP A 58 -11.22 32.40 -5.45
N LYS A 59 -10.78 33.57 -5.00
CA LYS A 59 -10.34 34.67 -5.87
C LYS A 59 -8.99 35.24 -5.46
N SER A 60 -8.25 35.75 -6.43
CA SER A 60 -7.05 36.54 -6.20
C SER A 60 -6.78 37.49 -7.36
N GLU A 61 -5.93 38.48 -7.15
CA GLU A 61 -5.46 39.41 -8.17
C GLU A 61 -3.93 39.33 -8.27
N TYR A 62 -3.41 39.01 -9.45
CA TYR A 62 -1.98 38.96 -9.72
C TYR A 62 -1.53 40.10 -10.62
N HIS A 63 -0.45 40.76 -10.21
CA HIS A 63 0.20 41.81 -10.98
C HIS A 63 1.49 41.27 -11.58
N ILE A 64 1.53 41.18 -12.91
CA ILE A 64 2.74 40.80 -13.63
C ILE A 64 3.70 41.99 -13.57
N LYS A 65 4.97 41.77 -13.21
CA LYS A 65 6.01 42.79 -13.22
C LYS A 65 7.20 42.31 -14.05
N PRO A 66 7.92 43.20 -14.76
CA PRO A 66 9.17 42.83 -15.42
C PRO A 66 10.25 42.46 -14.39
N ASN A 67 11.14 41.53 -14.74
CA ASN A 67 12.28 41.08 -13.92
C ASN A 67 11.91 40.55 -12.51
N GLN A 68 10.79 39.84 -12.39
CA GLN A 68 10.41 39.17 -11.16
C GLN A 68 11.33 37.98 -10.82
N GLN A 69 11.41 37.64 -9.53
CA GLN A 69 12.01 36.38 -9.07
C GLN A 69 11.34 35.19 -9.76
N ASP A 70 12.11 34.13 -9.99
CA ASP A 70 11.65 32.93 -10.69
C ASP A 70 10.41 32.31 -10.01
N ILE A 71 10.35 32.33 -8.68
CA ILE A 71 9.22 31.83 -7.89
C ILE A 71 8.69 32.94 -6.98
N SER A 72 7.40 33.22 -7.07
CA SER A 72 6.65 34.09 -6.15
C SER A 72 5.39 33.38 -5.64
N PHE A 73 4.66 33.99 -4.72
CA PHE A 73 3.42 33.43 -4.16
C PHE A 73 2.25 34.38 -4.35
N ILE A 74 1.05 33.81 -4.48
CA ILE A 74 -0.21 34.53 -4.48
C ILE A 74 -1.18 33.89 -3.50
N SER A 75 -1.84 34.71 -2.70
CA SER A 75 -2.85 34.27 -1.74
C SER A 75 -4.24 34.39 -2.35
N PHE A 76 -4.95 33.27 -2.40
CA PHE A 76 -6.36 33.20 -2.78
C PHE A 76 -7.25 33.33 -1.56
N THR A 77 -8.30 34.14 -1.67
CA THR A 77 -9.29 34.33 -0.62
C THR A 77 -10.57 33.58 -0.97
N CYS A 78 -11.13 32.85 -0.02
CA CYS A 78 -12.42 32.19 -0.17
C CYS A 78 -13.53 33.23 -0.37
N ILE A 79 -14.44 33.01 -1.32
CA ILE A 79 -15.55 33.93 -1.60
C ILE A 79 -16.71 33.75 -0.60
N ALA A 80 -16.85 32.56 -0.01
CA ALA A 80 -18.03 32.18 0.78
C ALA A 80 -17.86 32.34 2.30
N GLU A 81 -16.63 32.40 2.82
CA GLU A 81 -16.36 32.40 4.26
C GLU A 81 -16.21 33.81 4.85
N MET A 82 -16.77 34.02 6.06
CA MET A 82 -16.57 35.24 6.87
C MET A 82 -15.18 35.26 7.54
N GLU A 83 -14.58 34.09 7.77
CA GLU A 83 -13.21 33.94 8.25
C GLU A 83 -12.23 33.96 7.07
N LYS A 84 -11.09 34.65 7.23
CA LYS A 84 -10.02 34.68 6.21
C LYS A 84 -9.31 33.33 6.17
N THR A 85 -9.83 32.41 5.39
CA THR A 85 -9.06 31.26 4.92
C THR A 85 -8.30 31.68 3.67
N ASP A 86 -6.99 31.83 3.79
CA ASP A 86 -6.11 32.16 2.66
C ASP A 86 -5.53 30.87 2.09
N LEU A 87 -5.44 30.74 0.76
CA LEU A 87 -4.80 29.64 0.04
C LEU A 87 -3.62 30.18 -0.78
N ASP A 88 -2.41 29.87 -0.34
CA ASP A 88 -1.20 30.29 -1.06
C ASP A 88 -0.88 29.34 -2.21
N ILE A 89 -0.66 29.91 -3.39
CA ILE A 89 -0.27 29.19 -4.61
C ILE A 89 1.03 29.80 -5.12
N ALA A 90 1.98 28.97 -5.52
CA ALA A 90 3.23 29.42 -6.09
C ALA A 90 3.04 29.80 -7.58
N ILE A 91 3.74 30.84 -7.98
CA ILE A 91 3.79 31.34 -9.35
C ILE A 91 5.22 31.21 -9.81
N HIS A 92 5.42 30.40 -10.83
CA HIS A 92 6.70 30.26 -11.51
C HIS A 92 6.67 31.02 -12.82
N VAL A 93 7.60 31.96 -12.99
CA VAL A 93 7.70 32.80 -14.20
C VAL A 93 8.98 32.43 -14.93
N THR A 94 8.86 32.07 -16.20
CA THR A 94 10.01 31.73 -17.06
C THR A 94 10.03 32.64 -18.28
N TYR A 95 11.17 33.27 -18.54
CA TYR A 95 11.38 34.15 -19.68
C TYR A 95 12.13 33.41 -20.80
N ASN A 96 11.41 33.10 -21.88
CA ASN A 96 11.98 32.53 -23.09
C ASN A 96 12.05 33.61 -24.18
N THR A 97 12.90 33.43 -25.18
CA THR A 97 12.97 34.36 -26.32
C THR A 97 11.62 34.42 -27.04
N GLY A 98 10.94 35.58 -26.99
CA GLY A 98 9.64 35.82 -27.60
C GLY A 98 8.41 35.34 -26.80
N GLN A 99 8.60 34.68 -25.65
CA GLN A 99 7.50 34.17 -24.83
C GLN A 99 7.80 34.23 -23.33
N THR A 100 6.84 34.70 -22.53
CA THR A 100 6.86 34.53 -21.07
C THR A 100 5.88 33.45 -20.66
N VAL A 101 6.33 32.50 -19.84
CA VAL A 101 5.48 31.44 -19.29
C VAL A 101 5.18 31.75 -17.83
N VAL A 102 3.90 31.81 -17.46
CA VAL A 102 3.44 31.99 -16.08
C VAL A 102 2.69 30.73 -15.66
N ALA A 103 3.26 29.99 -14.71
CA ALA A 103 2.72 28.73 -14.22
C ALA A 103 2.24 28.85 -12.78
N PHE A 104 0.94 28.66 -12.57
CA PHE A 104 0.34 28.58 -11.24
C PHE A 104 0.38 27.13 -10.77
N HIS A 105 1.12 26.88 -9.69
CA HIS A 105 1.27 25.54 -9.14
C HIS A 105 1.34 25.59 -7.62
N SER A 106 1.02 24.45 -6.99
CA SER A 106 1.33 24.27 -5.58
C SER A 106 2.61 23.45 -5.47
N PRO A 107 3.56 23.83 -4.60
CA PRO A 107 4.79 23.07 -4.40
C PRO A 107 4.53 21.63 -3.90
N TYR A 108 3.45 21.42 -3.12
CA TYR A 108 3.07 20.11 -2.59
C TYR A 108 1.60 19.81 -2.85
N TRP A 109 1.32 18.60 -3.33
CA TRP A 109 -0.01 18.03 -3.41
C TRP A 109 -0.14 16.93 -2.39
N MET A 110 -1.05 17.12 -1.44
CA MET A 110 -1.37 16.12 -0.44
C MET A 110 -2.48 15.22 -0.98
N VAL A 111 -2.21 13.92 -1.11
CA VAL A 111 -3.16 12.91 -1.60
C VAL A 111 -3.53 11.98 -0.45
N ASN A 112 -4.82 11.93 -0.09
CA ASN A 112 -5.32 11.10 0.99
C ASN A 112 -5.92 9.80 0.43
N LYS A 113 -5.24 8.68 0.68
CA LYS A 113 -5.76 7.33 0.40
C LYS A 113 -6.04 6.55 1.69
N THR A 114 -6.01 7.20 2.85
CA THR A 114 -6.19 6.55 4.15
C THR A 114 -7.65 6.18 4.45
N GLY A 115 -8.60 6.81 3.75
CA GLY A 115 -10.03 6.70 4.06
C GLY A 115 -10.42 7.36 5.39
N ARG A 116 -9.54 8.19 5.96
CA ARG A 116 -9.76 8.93 7.22
C ARG A 116 -9.55 10.42 7.02
N MET A 117 -10.12 11.24 7.92
CA MET A 117 -9.85 12.67 7.96
C MET A 117 -8.37 12.90 8.30
N LEU A 118 -7.64 13.60 7.44
CA LEU A 118 -6.26 14.02 7.72
C LEU A 118 -6.22 15.51 8.02
N GLN A 119 -5.30 15.91 8.90
CA GLN A 119 -5.02 17.32 9.16
C GLN A 119 -3.51 17.55 9.09
N TYR A 120 -3.09 18.47 8.23
CA TYR A 120 -1.69 18.86 8.03
C TYR A 120 -1.43 20.15 8.79
N LYS A 121 -0.38 20.16 9.62
CA LYS A 121 0.04 21.32 10.41
C LYS A 121 1.50 21.65 10.16
N ALA A 122 1.78 22.90 9.78
CA ALA A 122 3.13 23.45 9.70
C ALA A 122 3.07 24.98 9.83
N ASP A 123 3.94 25.59 10.63
CA ASP A 123 4.17 27.06 10.66
C ASP A 123 2.90 27.92 10.57
N GLY A 124 1.95 27.70 11.48
CA GLY A 124 0.68 28.46 11.54
C GLY A 124 -0.35 28.07 10.48
N ILE A 125 0.01 27.22 9.52
CA ILE A 125 -0.90 26.64 8.53
C ILE A 125 -1.53 25.38 9.11
N HIS A 126 -2.85 25.29 8.96
CA HIS A 126 -3.63 24.12 9.33
C HIS A 126 -4.62 23.78 8.22
N ARG A 127 -4.49 22.58 7.64
CA ARG A 127 -5.33 22.14 6.52
C ARG A 127 -5.99 20.82 6.82
N LYS A 128 -7.32 20.77 6.66
CA LYS A 128 -8.12 19.55 6.75
C LYS A 128 -8.25 18.90 5.38
N HIS A 129 -8.19 17.58 5.33
CA HIS A 129 -8.34 16.78 4.12
C HIS A 129 -9.36 15.67 4.41
N PRO A 130 -10.64 15.88 4.07
CA PRO A 130 -11.70 14.91 4.27
C PRO A 130 -11.46 13.60 3.49
N PRO A 131 -11.93 12.44 3.99
CA PRO A 131 -11.75 11.16 3.33
C PRO A 131 -12.53 11.02 2.00
N ASP A 132 -13.62 11.76 1.87
CA ASP A 132 -14.49 11.72 0.68
C ASP A 132 -13.99 12.64 -0.44
N TYR A 133 -13.04 13.53 -0.13
CA TYR A 133 -12.47 14.45 -1.10
C TYR A 133 -11.43 13.74 -1.96
N LYS A 134 -11.74 13.55 -3.26
CA LYS A 134 -10.89 12.76 -4.19
C LYS A 134 -9.80 13.57 -4.88
N LYS A 135 -9.90 14.91 -4.89
CA LYS A 135 -8.88 15.80 -5.49
C LYS A 135 -7.72 16.00 -4.51
N PRO A 136 -6.49 16.28 -4.98
CA PRO A 136 -5.39 16.63 -4.09
C PRO A 136 -5.68 17.91 -3.32
N VAL A 137 -5.19 17.98 -2.08
CA VAL A 137 -5.15 19.22 -1.30
C VAL A 137 -3.81 19.89 -1.56
N LEU A 138 -3.86 21.06 -2.16
CA LEU A 138 -2.73 21.97 -2.34
C LEU A 138 -2.20 22.42 -0.99
N PHE A 139 -0.88 22.37 -0.85
CA PHE A 139 -0.18 22.79 0.35
C PHE A 139 1.11 23.54 -0.03
N SER A 140 1.38 24.62 0.70
CA SER A 140 2.61 25.39 0.59
C SER A 140 2.98 25.86 1.99
N PHE A 141 4.27 25.84 2.30
CA PHE A 141 4.78 26.54 3.48
C PHE A 141 4.65 28.05 3.27
N GLN A 142 4.62 28.81 4.36
CA GLN A 142 4.60 30.27 4.27
C GLN A 142 5.84 30.77 3.49
N PRO A 143 5.72 31.83 2.68
CA PRO A 143 6.81 32.32 1.82
C PRO A 143 8.13 32.56 2.58
N ASN A 144 8.07 33.01 3.83
CA ASN A 144 9.25 33.29 4.66
C ASN A 144 10.02 32.02 5.06
N HIS A 145 9.37 30.84 5.05
CA HIS A 145 9.93 29.57 5.52
C HIS A 145 10.03 28.50 4.43
N PHE A 146 9.62 28.82 3.20
CA PHE A 146 9.57 27.91 2.07
C PHE A 146 10.88 27.17 1.76
N PHE A 147 12.03 27.80 2.04
CA PHE A 147 13.35 27.21 1.77
C PHE A 147 13.97 26.49 2.97
N ASN A 148 13.49 26.73 4.21
CA ASN A 148 14.24 26.38 5.42
C ASN A 148 13.46 25.53 6.45
N ASN A 149 12.12 25.54 6.47
CA ASN A 149 11.35 24.81 7.50
C ASN A 149 10.25 23.94 6.89
N ASN A 150 10.66 22.88 6.21
CA ASN A 150 9.76 22.05 5.41
C ASN A 150 9.26 20.83 6.19
N LYS A 151 8.97 21.05 7.47
CA LYS A 151 8.50 20.02 8.40
C LYS A 151 6.99 20.15 8.60
N VAL A 152 6.29 19.03 8.46
CA VAL A 152 4.85 18.92 8.67
C VAL A 152 4.57 17.95 9.80
N GLN A 153 3.49 18.18 10.52
CA GLN A 153 2.89 17.23 11.44
C GLN A 153 1.55 16.76 10.88
N LEU A 154 1.25 15.48 11.08
CA LEU A 154 0.02 14.86 10.65
C LEU A 154 -0.86 14.54 11.87
N MET A 155 -2.15 14.80 11.73
CA MET A 155 -3.18 14.30 12.64
C MET A 155 -4.20 13.49 11.85
N VAL A 156 -4.59 12.34 12.38
CA VAL A 156 -5.55 11.42 11.76
C VAL A 156 -6.79 11.39 12.62
N THR A 157 -7.93 11.81 12.08
CA THR A 157 -9.23 11.84 12.76
C THR A 157 -9.16 12.59 14.11
N ASP A 158 -9.22 11.85 15.21
CA ASP A 158 -9.19 12.31 16.61
C ASP A 158 -7.85 12.07 17.31
N SER A 159 -6.78 11.77 16.56
CA SER A 159 -5.46 11.52 17.13
C SER A 159 -4.75 12.79 17.62
N GLU A 160 -3.69 12.58 18.39
CA GLU A 160 -2.65 13.59 18.61
C GLU A 160 -1.86 13.87 17.31
N LEU A 161 -1.14 15.00 17.30
CA LEU A 161 -0.20 15.32 16.23
C LEU A 161 0.97 14.35 16.24
N SER A 162 1.40 13.92 15.06
CA SER A 162 2.63 13.15 14.89
C SER A 162 3.88 13.96 15.23
N ASP A 163 5.01 13.27 15.32
CA ASP A 163 6.33 13.89 15.18
C ASP A 163 6.43 14.64 13.84
N GLN A 164 7.30 15.65 13.80
CA GLN A 164 7.57 16.42 12.60
C GLN A 164 8.34 15.58 11.57
N PHE A 165 7.90 15.58 10.31
CA PHE A 165 8.56 14.89 9.20
C PHE A 165 8.70 15.84 8.00
N SER A 166 9.72 15.60 7.16
CA SER A 166 9.95 16.40 5.95
C SER A 166 9.17 15.82 4.77
N ILE A 167 8.74 16.71 3.86
CA ILE A 167 8.05 16.35 2.62
C ILE A 167 8.83 16.74 1.34
N ASP A 168 10.12 17.05 1.45
CA ASP A 168 10.91 17.61 0.33
C ASP A 168 11.66 16.59 -0.51
N THR A 169 12.06 15.49 0.10
CA THR A 169 12.96 14.53 -0.55
C THR A 169 12.14 13.63 -1.45
N VAL A 170 12.16 13.90 -2.75
CA VAL A 170 11.54 13.05 -3.77
C VAL A 170 12.17 11.65 -3.73
N GLY A 171 11.33 10.63 -3.87
CA GLY A 171 11.72 9.22 -3.76
C GLY A 171 11.78 8.74 -2.30
N SER A 172 11.66 9.64 -1.33
CA SER A 172 11.55 9.23 0.08
C SER A 172 10.21 8.55 0.34
N HIS A 173 10.27 7.56 1.21
CA HIS A 173 9.13 6.79 1.66
C HIS A 173 9.35 6.43 3.13
N GLY A 174 8.25 6.31 3.88
CA GLY A 174 8.33 5.98 5.30
C GLY A 174 6.95 5.85 5.93
N ALA A 175 6.91 5.79 7.25
CA ALA A 175 5.68 5.68 8.02
C ALA A 175 5.62 6.72 9.13
N ILE A 176 4.43 7.28 9.34
CA ILE A 176 4.11 8.23 10.40
C ILE A 176 3.20 7.53 11.39
N LYS A 177 3.42 7.80 12.68
CA LYS A 177 2.57 7.32 13.76
C LYS A 177 1.84 8.50 14.41
N CYS A 178 0.53 8.37 14.55
CA CYS A 178 -0.32 9.33 15.25
C CYS A 178 -1.06 8.60 16.38
N LYS A 179 -0.85 9.02 17.62
CA LYS A 179 -1.44 8.37 18.80
C LYS A 179 -2.92 8.75 18.92
N GLY A 180 -3.81 7.78 18.79
CA GLY A 180 -5.24 7.94 19.09
C GLY A 180 -5.59 7.47 20.49
N LEU A 181 -6.83 7.71 20.91
CA LEU A 181 -7.33 7.28 22.23
C LEU A 181 -7.45 5.76 22.37
N LYS A 182 -7.82 5.07 21.29
CA LYS A 182 -8.08 3.62 21.27
C LYS A 182 -7.04 2.82 20.49
N MET A 183 -6.36 3.44 19.54
CA MET A 183 -5.41 2.81 18.63
C MET A 183 -4.33 3.78 18.18
N GLU A 184 -3.21 3.26 17.71
CA GLU A 184 -2.16 4.05 17.05
C GLU A 184 -2.39 4.02 15.53
N TYR A 185 -2.63 5.19 14.94
CA TYR A 185 -2.77 5.30 13.48
C TYR A 185 -1.40 5.32 12.85
N GLN A 186 -1.09 4.30 12.05
CA GLN A 186 0.13 4.26 11.26
C GLN A 186 -0.18 4.53 9.78
N VAL A 187 0.47 5.54 9.22
CA VAL A 187 0.22 6.04 7.86
C VAL A 187 1.52 5.97 7.05
N GLY A 188 1.48 5.26 5.93
CA GLY A 188 2.53 5.27 4.93
C GLY A 188 2.59 6.59 4.19
N VAL A 189 3.80 7.09 3.92
CA VAL A 189 4.04 8.28 3.10
C VAL A 189 5.00 7.95 1.98
N THR A 190 4.67 8.44 0.79
CA THR A 190 5.51 8.38 -0.41
C THR A 190 5.53 9.76 -1.05
N ILE A 191 6.69 10.16 -1.56
CA ILE A 191 6.90 11.49 -2.16
C ILE A 191 7.42 11.32 -3.57
N ASP A 192 6.54 11.57 -4.53
CA ASP A 192 6.85 11.50 -5.95
C ASP A 192 6.95 12.90 -6.55
N LEU A 193 7.68 13.05 -7.64
CA LEU A 193 7.72 14.31 -8.39
C LEU A 193 6.66 14.26 -9.50
N SER A 194 5.94 15.36 -9.68
CA SER A 194 5.00 15.49 -10.80
C SER A 194 5.74 15.46 -12.13
N SER A 195 5.04 15.13 -13.21
CA SER A 195 5.59 15.12 -14.57
C SER A 195 6.15 16.48 -15.03
N PHE A 196 5.73 17.57 -14.39
CA PHE A 196 6.22 18.92 -14.66
C PHE A 196 7.44 19.31 -13.82
N ASN A 197 7.93 18.41 -12.95
CA ASN A 197 9.11 18.57 -12.09
C ASN A 197 9.10 19.74 -11.09
N ILE A 198 7.95 20.41 -10.91
CA ILE A 198 7.80 21.57 -10.01
C ILE A 198 6.94 21.28 -8.77
N THR A 199 6.18 20.18 -8.78
CA THR A 199 5.26 19.83 -7.69
C THR A 199 5.62 18.46 -7.14
N ARG A 200 5.71 18.36 -5.81
CA ARG A 200 5.85 17.09 -5.09
C ARG A 200 4.46 16.54 -4.75
N ILE A 201 4.22 15.28 -5.09
CA ILE A 201 2.99 14.56 -4.79
C ILE A 201 3.26 13.72 -3.55
N VAL A 202 2.69 14.14 -2.43
CA VAL A 202 2.81 13.47 -1.14
C VAL A 202 1.58 12.59 -0.94
N THR A 203 1.76 11.28 -1.05
CA THR A 203 0.65 10.32 -0.93
C THR A 203 0.65 9.65 0.43
N PHE A 204 -0.48 9.75 1.13
CA PHE A 204 -0.72 9.14 2.42
C PHE A 204 -1.59 7.89 2.26
N THR A 205 -1.09 6.73 2.68
CA THR A 205 -1.78 5.43 2.63
C THR A 205 -1.92 4.83 4.03
N PRO A 206 -2.92 3.98 4.30
CA PRO A 206 -2.91 3.15 5.50
C PRO A 206 -1.63 2.33 5.52
N PHE A 207 -0.99 2.17 6.69
CA PHE A 207 0.22 1.34 6.76
C PHE A 207 -0.13 -0.14 6.58
N TYR A 208 -1.15 -0.66 7.26
CA TYR A 208 -1.61 -2.03 7.06
C TYR A 208 -2.76 -2.08 6.06
N MET A 209 -2.65 -2.96 5.08
CA MET A 209 -3.68 -3.19 4.08
C MET A 209 -3.88 -4.69 3.88
N ILE A 210 -5.13 -5.09 3.68
CA ILE A 210 -5.50 -6.47 3.41
C ILE A 210 -6.13 -6.53 2.03
N LYS A 211 -5.60 -7.39 1.18
CA LYS A 211 -6.01 -7.55 -0.21
C LYS A 211 -6.50 -8.97 -0.46
N ASN A 212 -7.72 -9.11 -0.97
CA ASN A 212 -8.26 -10.38 -1.41
C ASN A 212 -8.16 -10.49 -2.94
N LYS A 213 -7.29 -11.35 -3.45
CA LYS A 213 -7.21 -11.78 -4.86
C LYS A 213 -7.63 -13.24 -5.03
N SER A 214 -8.25 -13.82 -4.01
CA SER A 214 -8.76 -15.19 -4.08
C SER A 214 -10.18 -15.17 -4.65
N LYS A 215 -10.66 -16.33 -5.07
CA LYS A 215 -12.04 -16.56 -5.48
C LYS A 215 -13.01 -16.72 -4.30
N TYR A 216 -12.53 -16.60 -3.06
CA TYR A 216 -13.33 -16.78 -1.86
C TYR A 216 -13.68 -15.44 -1.21
N HIS A 217 -14.86 -15.34 -0.61
CA HIS A 217 -15.15 -14.29 0.36
C HIS A 217 -14.44 -14.63 1.67
N ILE A 218 -13.71 -13.66 2.22
CA ILE A 218 -12.89 -13.86 3.42
C ILE A 218 -13.28 -12.85 4.49
N SER A 219 -13.23 -13.31 5.74
CA SER A 219 -13.36 -12.47 6.92
C SER A 219 -12.06 -12.52 7.71
N VAL A 220 -11.61 -11.36 8.19
CA VAL A 220 -10.38 -11.24 8.97
C VAL A 220 -10.61 -10.47 10.26
N ALA A 221 -9.95 -10.87 11.33
CA ALA A 221 -10.03 -10.20 12.64
C ALA A 221 -8.69 -10.31 13.37
N GLU A 222 -8.44 -9.45 14.35
CA GLU A 222 -7.33 -9.66 15.28
C GLU A 222 -7.66 -10.79 16.26
N GLU A 223 -6.66 -11.55 16.71
CA GLU A 223 -6.88 -12.71 17.60
C GLU A 223 -7.67 -12.39 18.88
N ARG A 224 -7.57 -11.15 19.37
CA ARG A 224 -8.24 -10.70 20.61
C ARG A 224 -9.42 -9.77 20.35
N SER A 225 -9.92 -9.73 19.12
CA SER A 225 -10.98 -8.82 18.70
C SER A 225 -12.10 -9.57 18.02
N ASP A 226 -13.34 -9.28 18.41
CA ASP A 226 -14.54 -9.81 17.76
C ASP A 226 -14.97 -8.97 16.54
N LYS A 227 -14.17 -7.96 16.16
CA LYS A 227 -14.43 -7.09 15.01
C LYS A 227 -13.95 -7.75 13.72
N TRP A 228 -14.81 -8.53 13.10
CA TRP A 228 -14.53 -9.13 11.80
C TRP A 228 -14.72 -8.13 10.66
N LEU A 229 -13.69 -8.02 9.83
CA LEU A 229 -13.70 -7.28 8.58
C LEU A 229 -13.96 -8.24 7.43
N PHE A 230 -15.00 -7.95 6.64
CA PHE A 230 -15.38 -8.75 5.47
C PHE A 230 -14.73 -8.17 4.23
N LEU A 231 -14.15 -9.04 3.39
CA LEU A 231 -13.54 -8.66 2.12
C LEU A 231 -14.15 -9.47 0.97
N ASP A 232 -14.68 -8.73 0.01
CA ASP A 232 -15.11 -9.25 -1.28
C ASP A 232 -13.93 -9.52 -2.22
N LEU A 233 -14.25 -10.10 -3.38
CA LEU A 233 -13.29 -10.43 -4.42
C LEU A 233 -12.61 -9.17 -4.97
N GLU A 234 -11.30 -9.24 -5.20
CA GLU A 234 -10.43 -8.14 -5.68
C GLU A 234 -10.41 -6.89 -4.77
N GLN A 235 -10.96 -6.99 -3.56
CA GLN A 235 -11.01 -5.86 -2.64
C GLN A 235 -9.66 -5.67 -1.93
N CYS A 236 -9.27 -4.40 -1.76
CA CYS A 236 -8.14 -4.00 -0.93
C CYS A 236 -8.64 -2.98 0.10
N VAL A 237 -8.57 -3.34 1.38
CA VAL A 237 -9.12 -2.54 2.48
C VAL A 237 -8.02 -2.10 3.44
N PRO A 238 -8.15 -0.89 4.02
CA PRO A 238 -7.31 -0.48 5.13
C PRO A 238 -7.54 -1.38 6.35
N PHE A 239 -6.47 -1.73 7.05
CA PHE A 239 -6.53 -2.43 8.32
C PHE A 239 -5.83 -1.58 9.39
N TRP A 240 -6.43 -1.46 10.57
CA TRP A 240 -5.93 -0.63 11.66
C TRP A 240 -5.82 -1.51 12.91
N PRO A 241 -4.65 -2.12 13.18
CA PRO A 241 -4.47 -2.98 14.34
C PRO A 241 -4.70 -2.22 15.65
N GLU A 242 -5.52 -2.78 16.53
CA GLU A 242 -5.73 -2.30 17.90
C GLU A 242 -4.90 -3.13 18.89
N ASP A 243 -4.54 -4.37 18.55
CA ASP A 243 -3.82 -5.29 19.44
C ASP A 243 -2.33 -5.42 19.10
N ALA A 244 -1.51 -5.47 20.16
CA ALA A 244 -0.06 -5.57 20.02
C ALA A 244 0.42 -6.97 19.58
N SER A 245 -0.44 -8.00 19.58
CA SER A 245 -0.02 -9.36 19.20
C SER A 245 0.38 -9.48 17.73
N SER A 246 -0.07 -8.57 16.86
CA SER A 246 0.17 -8.59 15.41
C SER A 246 -0.26 -9.90 14.75
N LYS A 247 -1.29 -10.57 15.28
CA LYS A 247 -1.82 -11.83 14.76
C LYS A 247 -3.19 -11.62 14.14
N LEU A 248 -3.33 -12.08 12.91
CA LEU A 248 -4.56 -12.00 12.14
C LEU A 248 -5.22 -13.39 12.07
N LEU A 249 -6.50 -13.44 12.42
CA LEU A 249 -7.40 -14.55 12.18
C LEU A 249 -8.00 -14.42 10.77
N ILE A 250 -8.14 -15.55 10.07
CA ILE A 250 -8.76 -15.64 8.76
C ILE A 250 -9.83 -16.71 8.79
N GLN A 251 -11.04 -16.33 8.41
CA GLN A 251 -12.14 -17.24 8.15
C GLN A 251 -12.54 -17.14 6.68
N VAL A 252 -12.69 -18.29 6.02
CA VAL A 252 -13.19 -18.36 4.65
C VAL A 252 -14.64 -18.80 4.70
N GLU A 253 -15.49 -18.16 3.90
CA GLU A 253 -16.90 -18.55 3.78
C GLU A 253 -17.02 -20.02 3.35
N GLY A 254 -17.90 -20.77 4.04
CA GLY A 254 -18.09 -22.21 3.80
C GLY A 254 -17.05 -23.14 4.44
N SER A 255 -15.99 -22.62 5.08
CA SER A 255 -15.06 -23.45 5.86
C SER A 255 -15.62 -23.76 7.25
N GLU A 256 -15.82 -25.05 7.55
CA GLU A 256 -16.36 -25.52 8.85
C GLU A 256 -15.30 -25.65 9.96
N GLY A 257 -14.03 -25.39 9.64
CA GLY A 257 -12.92 -25.41 10.61
C GLY A 257 -12.74 -24.09 11.39
N PRO A 258 -11.93 -24.10 12.46
CA PRO A 258 -11.60 -22.88 13.19
C PRO A 258 -10.81 -21.89 12.32
N PRO A 259 -10.86 -20.59 12.64
CA PRO A 259 -10.12 -19.57 11.93
C PRO A 259 -8.62 -19.87 11.86
N LYS A 260 -8.01 -19.59 10.71
CA LYS A 260 -6.58 -19.73 10.48
C LYS A 260 -5.83 -18.52 11.00
N ARG A 261 -4.55 -18.67 11.31
CA ARG A 261 -3.74 -17.64 11.95
C ARG A 261 -2.48 -17.32 11.16
N ILE A 262 -2.17 -16.03 11.02
CA ILE A 262 -0.89 -15.55 10.48
C ILE A 262 -0.36 -14.36 11.28
N TYR A 263 0.93 -14.06 11.12
CA TYR A 263 1.54 -12.84 11.64
C TYR A 263 1.47 -11.71 10.63
N LEU A 264 1.06 -10.53 11.06
CA LEU A 264 1.06 -9.30 10.24
C LEU A 264 2.46 -8.68 10.12
N ASN A 265 3.30 -8.88 11.12
CA ASN A 265 4.59 -8.19 11.28
C ASN A 265 5.80 -9.02 10.82
N LYS A 266 5.57 -10.11 10.10
CA LYS A 266 6.63 -11.03 9.67
C LYS A 266 6.52 -11.28 8.17
N GLN A 267 7.59 -10.96 7.43
CA GLN A 267 7.67 -11.20 6.00
C GLN A 267 7.51 -12.69 5.70
N GLU A 268 6.49 -13.04 4.93
CA GLU A 268 6.23 -14.41 4.50
C GLU A 268 5.66 -14.43 3.08
N ASN A 269 6.40 -15.02 2.15
CA ASN A 269 6.07 -14.95 0.72
C ASN A 269 5.04 -16.00 0.26
N CYS A 270 4.73 -17.01 1.09
CA CYS A 270 3.77 -18.05 0.75
C CYS A 270 3.40 -18.86 2.01
N ILE A 271 2.22 -18.59 2.58
CA ILE A 271 1.63 -19.36 3.66
C ILE A 271 0.42 -20.10 3.11
N LEU A 272 0.53 -21.41 2.91
CA LEU A 272 -0.64 -22.20 2.54
C LEU A 272 -1.52 -22.46 3.77
N LEU A 273 -2.75 -21.97 3.72
CA LEU A 273 -3.79 -22.23 4.70
C LEU A 273 -4.73 -23.31 4.15
N ARG A 274 -4.68 -24.50 4.73
CA ARG A 274 -5.58 -25.61 4.36
C ARG A 274 -7.00 -25.29 4.79
N LEU A 275 -7.92 -25.28 3.85
CA LEU A 275 -9.35 -25.19 4.12
C LEU A 275 -9.90 -26.62 4.26
N ASN A 276 -10.87 -26.81 5.15
CA ASN A 276 -11.57 -28.09 5.22
C ASN A 276 -12.54 -28.20 4.01
N ASN A 277 -12.96 -29.42 3.67
CA ASN A 277 -13.89 -29.75 2.58
C ASN A 277 -13.31 -29.57 1.15
N GLU A 278 -14.15 -29.63 0.11
CA GLU A 278 -13.78 -29.49 -1.31
C GLU A 278 -13.19 -28.12 -1.70
N LEU A 279 -13.09 -27.20 -0.73
CA LEU A 279 -12.57 -25.84 -0.92
C LEU A 279 -11.06 -25.79 -1.14
N GLY A 280 -10.32 -26.83 -0.74
CA GLY A 280 -8.87 -26.92 -0.98
C GLY A 280 -8.03 -26.04 -0.04
N GLY A 281 -7.50 -24.92 -0.53
CA GLY A 281 -6.58 -24.08 0.23
C GLY A 281 -6.51 -22.64 -0.29
N ILE A 282 -6.08 -21.74 0.59
CA ILE A 282 -5.86 -20.32 0.27
C ILE A 282 -4.43 -19.96 0.66
N ILE A 283 -3.76 -19.16 -0.17
CA ILE A 283 -2.40 -18.68 0.10
C ILE A 283 -2.49 -17.30 0.73
N ALA A 284 -1.76 -17.10 1.82
CA ALA A 284 -1.55 -15.79 2.43
C ALA A 284 -0.09 -15.37 2.26
N GLU A 285 0.11 -14.14 1.81
CA GLU A 285 1.41 -13.52 1.64
C GLU A 285 1.46 -12.23 2.47
N VAL A 286 2.56 -12.00 3.18
CA VAL A 286 2.76 -10.83 4.02
C VAL A 286 3.99 -10.09 3.52
N ASN A 287 3.77 -8.95 2.89
CA ASN A 287 4.80 -8.10 2.31
C ASN A 287 5.00 -6.87 3.18
N LEU A 288 6.17 -6.81 3.83
CA LEU A 288 6.63 -5.70 4.65
C LEU A 288 7.48 -4.75 3.80
N ALA A 289 7.11 -3.48 3.83
CA ALA A 289 7.89 -2.37 3.31
C ALA A 289 7.98 -1.27 4.37
N GLU A 290 8.90 -0.32 4.18
CA GLU A 290 9.11 0.77 5.14
C GLU A 290 7.88 1.69 5.30
N HIS A 291 7.06 1.79 4.25
CA HIS A 291 5.88 2.65 4.20
C HIS A 291 4.55 1.88 4.22
N SER A 292 4.56 0.55 4.12
CA SER A 292 3.32 -0.24 4.20
C SER A 292 3.58 -1.72 4.48
N THR A 293 2.56 -2.39 4.99
CA THR A 293 2.46 -3.83 5.14
C THR A 293 1.20 -4.30 4.42
N VAL A 294 1.37 -5.16 3.41
CA VAL A 294 0.26 -5.67 2.61
C VAL A 294 0.13 -7.16 2.82
N VAL A 295 -1.01 -7.59 3.36
CA VAL A 295 -1.40 -9.00 3.42
C VAL A 295 -2.23 -9.30 2.18
N THR A 296 -1.76 -10.22 1.35
CA THR A 296 -2.48 -10.64 0.13
C THR A 296 -2.95 -12.08 0.26
N PHE A 297 -4.24 -12.29 0.05
CA PHE A 297 -4.83 -13.62 -0.08
C PHE A 297 -5.01 -13.96 -1.55
N SER A 298 -4.63 -15.17 -1.95
CA SER A 298 -4.73 -15.64 -3.34
C SER A 298 -5.12 -17.11 -3.40
N ASP A 299 -5.59 -17.54 -4.56
CA ASP A 299 -5.95 -18.92 -4.80
C ASP A 299 -4.76 -19.87 -4.68
N TYR A 300 -5.03 -21.11 -4.26
CA TYR A 300 -4.03 -22.16 -4.32
C TYR A 300 -3.54 -22.39 -5.77
N HIS A 301 -2.23 -22.55 -5.92
CA HIS A 301 -1.61 -23.02 -7.15
C HIS A 301 -0.67 -24.19 -6.87
N ASP A 302 -0.40 -24.98 -7.92
CA ASP A 302 0.52 -26.10 -7.84
C ASP A 302 1.91 -25.64 -7.34
N GLY A 303 2.46 -26.40 -6.39
CA GLY A 303 3.75 -26.10 -5.77
C GLY A 303 3.69 -25.18 -4.54
N ALA A 304 2.53 -24.62 -4.18
CA ALA A 304 2.37 -23.80 -2.97
C ALA A 304 2.42 -24.59 -1.66
N ALA A 305 2.25 -25.93 -1.71
CA ALA A 305 2.29 -26.78 -0.53
C ALA A 305 3.70 -26.86 0.08
N THR A 306 3.78 -26.79 1.41
CA THR A 306 5.06 -26.79 2.14
C THR A 306 5.83 -28.09 1.94
N PHE A 307 5.13 -29.24 2.05
CA PHE A 307 5.71 -30.55 1.78
C PHE A 307 4.77 -31.42 0.96
N LEU A 308 5.36 -32.34 0.19
CA LEU A 308 4.67 -33.55 -0.27
C LEU A 308 5.16 -34.71 0.58
N LEU A 309 4.25 -35.30 1.35
CA LEU A 309 4.51 -36.49 2.16
C LEU A 309 4.18 -37.73 1.33
N ILE A 310 5.13 -38.64 1.17
CA ILE A 310 4.91 -39.90 0.44
C ILE A 310 5.21 -41.07 1.37
N ASN A 311 4.18 -41.88 1.62
CA ASN A 311 4.34 -43.17 2.26
C ASN A 311 4.63 -44.24 1.20
N HIS A 312 5.88 -44.63 1.05
CA HIS A 312 6.30 -45.72 0.14
C HIS A 312 6.61 -47.02 0.91
N THR A 313 6.07 -47.19 2.12
CA THR A 313 6.11 -48.47 2.83
C THR A 313 5.16 -49.47 2.15
N ARG A 314 5.34 -50.76 2.44
CA ARG A 314 4.46 -51.81 1.91
C ARG A 314 3.19 -51.93 2.74
N ASN A 315 3.33 -51.94 4.06
CA ASN A 315 2.24 -52.24 5.00
C ASN A 315 2.15 -51.26 6.18
N ASP A 316 3.12 -50.35 6.35
CA ASP A 316 3.23 -49.53 7.56
C ASP A 316 2.53 -48.18 7.42
N LEU A 317 1.65 -47.88 8.38
CA LEU A 317 1.00 -46.57 8.50
C LEU A 317 2.01 -45.53 9.02
N ILE A 318 2.10 -44.38 8.36
CA ILE A 318 2.87 -43.24 8.87
C ILE A 318 1.93 -42.32 9.62
N GLN A 319 2.25 -41.98 10.86
CA GLN A 319 1.55 -40.93 11.59
C GLN A 319 2.39 -39.65 11.53
N TYR A 320 1.73 -38.50 11.36
CA TYR A 320 2.41 -37.22 11.28
C TYR A 320 1.58 -36.11 11.92
N LYS A 321 2.27 -35.11 12.49
CA LYS A 321 1.65 -33.92 13.08
C LYS A 321 2.61 -32.76 13.18
N GLN A 322 2.08 -31.57 13.37
CA GLN A 322 2.88 -30.42 13.78
C GLN A 322 3.30 -30.61 15.24
N SER A 323 4.60 -30.51 15.56
CA SER A 323 5.12 -30.80 16.91
C SER A 323 4.47 -29.97 18.03
N SER A 324 4.01 -28.74 17.73
CA SER A 324 3.34 -27.88 18.70
C SER A 324 1.87 -28.22 18.96
N LEU A 325 1.29 -29.15 18.20
CA LEU A 325 -0.12 -29.54 18.32
C LEU A 325 -0.20 -31.00 18.79
N SER A 326 -0.82 -31.20 19.95
CA SER A 326 -1.03 -32.53 20.53
C SER A 326 -2.20 -33.28 19.90
N GLU A 327 -3.22 -32.55 19.40
CA GLU A 327 -4.54 -33.11 19.06
C GLU A 327 -4.72 -33.43 17.56
N THR A 328 -3.82 -32.98 16.68
CA THR A 328 -3.96 -33.13 15.23
C THR A 328 -2.97 -34.17 14.68
N GLU A 329 -3.17 -35.44 15.02
CA GLU A 329 -2.39 -36.55 14.46
C GLU A 329 -3.08 -37.14 13.24
N ASP A 330 -2.52 -36.89 12.07
CA ASP A 330 -2.99 -37.47 10.81
C ASP A 330 -2.25 -38.78 10.53
N SER A 331 -2.86 -39.62 9.69
CA SER A 331 -2.27 -40.87 9.24
C SER A 331 -2.21 -40.96 7.72
N LEU A 332 -1.11 -41.49 7.21
CA LEU A 332 -0.85 -41.68 5.79
C LEU A 332 -0.70 -43.18 5.51
N PRO A 333 -1.67 -43.82 4.84
CA PRO A 333 -1.60 -45.24 4.49
C PRO A 333 -0.46 -45.58 3.52
N PRO A 334 -0.01 -46.86 3.47
CA PRO A 334 0.98 -47.33 2.51
C PRO A 334 0.63 -47.01 1.06
N GLY A 335 1.62 -46.61 0.27
CA GLY A 335 1.45 -46.27 -1.15
C GLY A 335 0.70 -44.97 -1.43
N LYS A 336 0.40 -44.16 -0.41
CA LYS A 336 -0.31 -42.88 -0.55
C LYS A 336 0.62 -41.68 -0.41
N ALA A 337 0.17 -40.56 -0.95
CA ALA A 337 0.83 -39.28 -0.85
C ALA A 337 -0.17 -38.18 -0.47
N VAL A 338 0.29 -37.17 0.28
CA VAL A 338 -0.53 -36.04 0.71
C VAL A 338 0.28 -34.74 0.73
N PHE A 339 -0.34 -33.65 0.32
CA PHE A 339 0.24 -32.31 0.49
C PHE A 339 0.04 -31.85 1.93
N TYR A 340 1.12 -31.36 2.53
CA TYR A 340 1.10 -30.87 3.89
C TYR A 340 1.21 -29.35 3.94
N ALA A 341 0.35 -28.75 4.75
CA ALA A 341 0.37 -27.36 5.18
C ALA A 341 0.41 -27.31 6.71
N TRP A 342 1.01 -26.26 7.27
CA TRP A 342 1.02 -26.07 8.72
C TRP A 342 -0.41 -25.85 9.22
N ALA A 343 -0.83 -26.63 10.21
CA ALA A 343 -2.16 -26.49 10.80
C ALA A 343 -2.27 -25.16 11.57
N ASP A 344 -1.20 -24.77 12.27
CA ASP A 344 -1.02 -23.44 12.83
C ASP A 344 0.29 -22.81 12.30
N PRO A 345 0.23 -21.91 11.30
CA PRO A 345 1.39 -21.22 10.77
C PRO A 345 2.11 -20.32 11.80
N VAL A 346 1.42 -19.90 12.86
CA VAL A 346 1.97 -19.07 13.94
C VAL A 346 2.77 -19.92 14.94
N GLY A 347 2.43 -21.20 15.09
CA GLY A 347 3.09 -22.16 15.96
C GLY A 347 4.45 -22.66 15.44
N SER A 348 4.99 -23.67 16.14
CA SER A 348 6.28 -24.27 15.77
C SER A 348 6.17 -25.03 14.46
N ARG A 349 6.88 -24.58 13.42
CA ARG A 349 6.90 -25.19 12.08
C ARG A 349 7.85 -26.39 12.02
N LYS A 350 7.55 -27.40 12.83
CA LYS A 350 8.24 -28.69 12.89
C LYS A 350 7.22 -29.80 12.62
N LEU A 351 7.53 -30.64 11.63
CA LEU A 351 6.73 -31.81 11.30
C LEU A 351 7.33 -33.01 12.05
N LYS A 352 6.57 -33.54 13.01
CA LYS A 352 6.88 -34.78 13.69
C LYS A 352 6.23 -35.94 12.96
N TRP A 353 6.97 -37.03 12.78
CA TRP A 353 6.47 -38.24 12.14
C TRP A 353 6.91 -39.49 12.89
N SER A 354 6.11 -40.55 12.78
CA SER A 354 6.40 -41.89 13.30
C SER A 354 5.93 -42.97 12.32
N CYS A 355 6.68 -44.06 12.27
CA CYS A 355 6.40 -45.24 11.47
C CYS A 355 6.94 -46.46 12.22
N GLY A 356 6.06 -47.22 12.90
CA GLY A 356 6.47 -48.29 13.79
C GLY A 356 7.38 -47.80 14.93
N LYS A 357 8.61 -48.32 15.01
CA LYS A 357 9.61 -47.91 16.03
C LYS A 357 10.41 -46.66 15.64
N SER A 358 10.38 -46.28 14.36
CA SER A 358 11.12 -45.13 13.84
C SER A 358 10.30 -43.86 14.01
N HIS A 359 10.95 -42.77 14.40
CA HIS A 359 10.33 -41.47 14.57
C HIS A 359 11.34 -40.35 14.31
N GLY A 360 10.87 -39.15 14.02
CA GLY A 360 11.72 -37.99 13.79
C GLY A 360 10.96 -36.68 13.72
N GLU A 361 11.71 -35.59 13.66
CA GLU A 361 11.19 -34.24 13.43
C GLU A 361 11.95 -33.58 12.28
N VAL A 362 11.23 -32.82 11.45
CA VAL A 362 11.79 -32.13 10.28
C VAL A 362 11.25 -30.71 10.20
N THR A 363 12.12 -29.72 9.96
CA THR A 363 11.73 -28.34 9.63
C THR A 363 11.79 -28.09 8.12
N GLN A 364 11.16 -27.01 7.66
CA GLN A 364 11.25 -26.59 6.25
C GLN A 364 12.70 -26.34 5.79
N LYS A 365 13.56 -25.83 6.68
CA LYS A 365 14.99 -25.57 6.41
C LYS A 365 15.83 -26.84 6.32
N ASP A 366 15.49 -27.85 7.11
CA ASP A 366 16.20 -29.14 7.09
C ASP A 366 16.03 -29.84 5.75
N VAL A 367 14.85 -29.73 5.12
CA VAL A 367 14.59 -30.32 3.80
C VAL A 367 15.32 -29.57 2.68
N SER A 368 15.44 -28.24 2.77
CA SER A 368 16.16 -27.45 1.76
C SER A 368 17.68 -27.70 1.76
N ILE A 369 18.29 -27.96 2.92
CA ILE A 369 19.73 -28.23 3.04
C ILE A 369 20.05 -29.68 2.66
N ARG A 370 19.13 -30.62 2.97
CA ARG A 370 19.35 -32.04 2.70
C ARG A 370 18.99 -32.46 1.28
N LEU A 371 18.50 -31.60 0.39
CA LEU A 371 18.17 -31.98 -1.00
C LEU A 371 19.40 -32.49 -1.79
N THR A 372 20.62 -32.10 -1.42
CA THR A 372 21.86 -32.64 -2.00
C THR A 372 22.20 -34.05 -1.50
N ILE A 373 21.65 -34.48 -0.36
CA ILE A 373 22.00 -35.73 0.34
C ILE A 373 20.81 -36.71 0.44
N MET A 374 19.56 -36.24 0.31
CA MET A 374 18.35 -37.06 0.43
C MET A 374 17.90 -37.69 -0.89
N VAL A 375 18.68 -37.55 -1.96
CA VAL A 375 18.69 -38.50 -3.08
C VAL A 375 19.57 -39.73 -2.74
N LEU A 376 20.48 -39.63 -1.76
CA LEU A 376 21.45 -40.69 -1.42
C LEU A 376 21.06 -41.59 -0.23
N PHE A 377 20.21 -41.17 0.71
CA PHE A 377 19.89 -41.99 1.90
C PHE A 377 18.78 -43.04 1.71
N VAL A 378 18.46 -43.41 0.46
CA VAL A 378 17.49 -44.48 0.15
C VAL A 378 18.12 -45.65 -0.62
N ALA A 379 19.42 -45.62 -0.90
CA ALA A 379 20.11 -46.67 -1.65
C ALA A 379 21.05 -47.57 -0.81
N PHE A 380 21.41 -47.19 0.42
CA PHE A 380 22.27 -48.01 1.26
C PHE A 380 21.65 -48.20 2.64
N LEU A 381 21.32 -49.45 2.93
CA LEU A 381 20.71 -50.02 4.14
C LEU A 381 19.17 -50.05 4.15
N PHE A 382 18.70 -51.30 4.17
CA PHE A 382 17.35 -51.81 4.13
C PHE A 382 16.33 -51.07 5.03
N LEU A 383 15.11 -50.93 4.46
CA LEU A 383 13.81 -50.83 5.15
C LEU A 383 13.48 -49.53 5.95
N LEU A 384 13.37 -48.40 5.25
CA LEU A 384 12.23 -47.46 5.39
C LEU A 384 12.28 -46.41 4.26
N LYS A 385 11.23 -46.28 3.45
CA LYS A 385 11.13 -45.24 2.40
C LYS A 385 10.03 -44.24 2.74
N VAL A 386 10.33 -43.32 3.66
CA VAL A 386 9.52 -42.11 3.86
C VAL A 386 10.21 -40.97 3.14
N LEU A 387 9.57 -40.43 2.10
CA LEU A 387 10.13 -39.34 1.31
C LEU A 387 9.40 -38.04 1.66
N PHE A 388 10.17 -37.06 2.11
CA PHE A 388 9.73 -35.69 2.33
C PHE A 388 10.31 -34.83 1.22
N PHE A 389 9.46 -34.26 0.38
CA PHE A 389 9.90 -33.34 -0.68
C PHE A 389 9.53 -31.89 -0.35
N ASN A 390 10.48 -30.97 -0.52
CA ASN A 390 10.22 -29.53 -0.53
C ASN A 390 9.95 -29.11 -1.98
N LEU A 391 8.71 -28.67 -2.25
CA LEU A 391 8.23 -28.36 -3.60
C LEU A 391 8.76 -27.03 -4.16
N ALA A 392 9.23 -26.12 -3.31
CA ALA A 392 9.72 -24.80 -3.73
C ALA A 392 11.02 -24.85 -4.56
N TYR A 393 11.73 -25.98 -4.57
CA TYR A 393 13.04 -26.14 -5.24
C TYR A 393 13.02 -26.99 -6.52
N PHE A 394 11.87 -27.55 -6.91
CA PHE A 394 11.78 -28.40 -8.11
C PHE A 394 11.16 -27.65 -9.30
N LYS A 395 12.00 -27.05 -10.15
CA LYS A 395 11.65 -26.72 -11.54
C LYS A 395 12.15 -27.83 -12.46
N GLY A 396 11.25 -28.63 -13.05
CA GLY A 396 11.54 -29.47 -14.23
C GLY A 396 11.20 -30.96 -14.12
N CYS A 397 10.42 -31.45 -15.10
CA CYS A 397 10.17 -32.82 -15.60
C CYS A 397 9.96 -34.03 -14.65
N PHE A 398 10.64 -34.14 -13.52
CA PHE A 398 10.59 -35.36 -12.68
C PHE A 398 9.28 -35.46 -11.88
N VAL A 399 8.78 -34.32 -11.38
CA VAL A 399 7.48 -34.21 -10.69
C VAL A 399 6.33 -34.63 -11.61
N ALA A 400 6.36 -34.26 -12.89
CA ALA A 400 5.34 -34.66 -13.86
C ALA A 400 5.28 -36.18 -14.10
N THR A 401 6.41 -36.87 -14.00
CA THR A 401 6.46 -38.34 -14.21
C THR A 401 6.01 -39.11 -12.97
N LEU A 402 6.31 -38.59 -11.77
CA LEU A 402 5.86 -39.17 -10.49
C LEU A 402 4.37 -38.88 -10.24
N LEU A 403 3.90 -37.66 -10.51
CA LEU A 403 2.48 -37.29 -10.43
C LEU A 403 1.61 -38.03 -11.46
N ARG A 404 2.13 -38.34 -12.66
CA ARG A 404 1.41 -39.18 -13.66
C ARG A 404 1.23 -40.64 -13.24
N LYS A 405 2.00 -41.13 -12.27
CA LYS A 405 1.92 -42.51 -11.75
C LYS A 405 1.15 -42.62 -10.43
N LEU A 406 0.83 -41.50 -9.79
CA LEU A 406 -0.07 -41.47 -8.65
C LEU A 406 -1.52 -41.45 -9.18
N PRO A 407 -2.47 -42.15 -8.54
CA PRO A 407 -3.88 -42.05 -8.93
C PRO A 407 -4.30 -40.58 -8.87
N LYS A 408 -4.87 -40.08 -9.98
CA LYS A 408 -5.42 -38.73 -10.05
C LYS A 408 -6.47 -38.57 -8.94
N ILE A 409 -6.32 -37.53 -8.12
CA ILE A 409 -7.33 -37.06 -7.17
C ILE A 409 -8.36 -36.27 -7.97
#